data_AF-A0A8S1HUT7-F1
#
_entry.id   AF-A0A8S1HUT7-F1
#
_cell.length_a   1.000
_cell.length_b   1.000
_cell.length_c   1.000
_cell.angle_alpha   90.00
_cell.angle_beta   90.00
_cell.angle_gamma   90.00
#
_symmetry.space_group_name_H-M   'P 1'
#
loop_
_entity.id
_entity.type
_entity.pdbx_description
1 polymer ?
#
loop_
_entity_poly.entity_id
_entity_poly.type
_entity_poly.pdbx_seq_one_letter_code
_entity_poly.pdbx_strand_id
1 'polypeptide(L)'
;MPIYESLDVTEENPFDFYRRRMLNETSLTKDERDLEVGKLEMMSVFEVDHGFFVVIPLEKPIGVSAYCRYFSLTGIEIGLPFKSFIYPQFAIFCPPRENTSRMTVTMKKDEIPEFTMAVVPKPSTSEPEHMLGVCLAPIYGDEPKWLMLIELIEHYKMQGATKFYIYVQKINSHDQRVLNYYQRTGELEVQYLVENDLFEASYWQVPANRDCTFRSRGRSRWNVFADLDERLIMTQGNSTLLDFLKLINDESVGAIQFRQRWVMKDQTMPRKYKGSNQIHDWMPSRRFQNTSSMGPPGHTAKYDMQRRGRPVTVTTPEAVKAVREKIRRTPERSVRKMAKEYEMSRESMRTIVKDKLKMIPYRMQKGAFLNQKNKTFRMKKARKLLAGTVVSRQFSVFISAADWPASSPDHNPMDYAVWIYLTEKVSSKNYPSIKALKTALIKKWDEIDDDYLRAVIDAYPKRLKAAIKAKGGRFENYT
;
A
#
# COMPACT_ATOMS: atom_id res chain seq x y z
N MET A 1 29.38 -24.24 -7.74
CA MET A 1 30.10 -22.96 -7.61
C MET A 1 29.30 -21.90 -8.34
N PRO A 2 29.14 -20.68 -7.81
CA PRO A 2 28.50 -19.64 -8.59
C PRO A 2 29.44 -19.24 -9.75
N ILE A 3 28.89 -18.98 -10.93
CA ILE A 3 29.59 -18.74 -12.21
C ILE A 3 30.23 -17.33 -12.24
N TYR A 4 30.77 -16.87 -11.11
CA TYR A 4 31.29 -15.52 -10.95
C TYR A 4 32.80 -15.40 -11.16
N GLU A 5 33.49 -16.47 -11.56
CA GLU A 5 34.94 -16.45 -11.80
C GLU A 5 35.36 -16.14 -13.24
N SER A 6 34.42 -15.81 -14.14
CA SER A 6 34.74 -15.53 -15.55
C SER A 6 34.21 -14.19 -16.09
N LEU A 7 33.87 -13.23 -15.23
CA LEU A 7 33.53 -11.87 -15.67
C LEU A 7 34.81 -11.03 -15.75
N ASP A 8 35.00 -10.36 -16.89
CA ASP A 8 36.09 -9.42 -17.15
C ASP A 8 36.18 -8.36 -16.06
N VAL A 9 37.42 -8.02 -15.66
CA VAL A 9 37.78 -7.16 -14.50
C VAL A 9 37.25 -5.72 -14.63
N THR A 10 36.58 -5.36 -15.72
CA THR A 10 36.05 -4.02 -16.01
C THR A 10 34.55 -3.86 -15.84
N GLU A 11 33.77 -4.94 -15.65
CA GLU A 11 32.31 -4.85 -15.47
C GLU A 11 31.87 -5.13 -14.03
N GLU A 12 31.17 -4.18 -13.42
CA GLU A 12 30.59 -4.32 -12.08
C GLU A 12 29.60 -5.49 -12.04
N ASN A 13 29.73 -6.38 -11.05
CA ASN A 13 28.79 -7.49 -10.87
C ASN A 13 27.35 -6.94 -10.76
N PRO A 14 26.37 -7.46 -11.54
CA PRO A 14 24.99 -6.99 -11.52
C PRO A 14 24.36 -6.96 -10.11
N PHE A 15 24.69 -7.91 -9.24
CA PHE A 15 24.25 -7.90 -7.85
C PHE A 15 24.79 -6.67 -7.09
N ASP A 16 26.08 -6.36 -7.27
CA ASP A 16 26.73 -5.21 -6.65
C ASP A 16 26.20 -3.89 -7.20
N PHE A 17 25.88 -3.83 -8.50
CA PHE A 17 25.21 -2.68 -9.11
C PHE A 17 23.87 -2.37 -8.44
N TYR A 18 23.00 -3.39 -8.26
CA TYR A 18 21.72 -3.21 -7.58
C TYR A 18 21.90 -2.82 -6.11
N ARG A 19 22.90 -3.39 -5.43
CA ARG A 19 23.22 -3.07 -4.03
C ARG A 19 23.66 -1.61 -3.89
N ARG A 20 24.57 -1.15 -4.75
CA ARG A 20 25.05 0.24 -4.79
C ARG A 20 23.92 1.23 -5.08
N ARG A 21 23.07 0.94 -6.08
CA ARG A 21 21.88 1.73 -6.41
C ARG A 21 20.93 1.86 -5.21
N MET A 22 20.62 0.73 -4.56
CA MET A 22 19.79 0.71 -3.36
C MET A 22 20.37 1.58 -2.24
N LEU A 23 21.65 1.43 -1.90
CA LEU A 23 22.30 2.20 -0.84
C LEU A 23 22.25 3.71 -1.13
N ASN A 24 22.53 4.11 -2.39
CA ASN A 24 22.49 5.50 -2.82
C ASN A 24 21.08 6.10 -2.74
N GLU A 25 20.04 5.35 -3.12
CA GLU A 25 18.65 5.84 -3.13
C GLU A 25 18.00 5.87 -1.75
N THR A 26 18.44 5.01 -0.81
CA THR A 26 17.79 4.85 0.50
C THR A 26 18.54 5.48 1.67
N SER A 27 19.74 6.03 1.44
CA SER A 27 20.62 6.57 2.50
C SER A 27 20.92 5.54 3.62
N LEU A 28 20.84 4.24 3.32
CA LEU A 28 21.18 3.18 4.27
C LEU A 28 22.70 3.12 4.45
N THR A 29 23.15 2.99 5.71
CA THR A 29 24.58 2.99 6.07
C THR A 29 25.16 1.58 6.22
N LYS A 30 24.35 0.54 6.04
CA LYS A 30 24.72 -0.88 6.14
C LYS A 30 24.10 -1.65 4.99
N ASP A 31 24.73 -2.77 4.67
CA ASP A 31 24.23 -3.72 3.68
C ASP A 31 23.04 -4.45 4.22
N GLU A 32 21.93 -4.27 3.52
CA GLU A 32 20.68 -4.98 3.76
C GLU A 32 20.13 -4.74 5.19
N ARG A 33 18.85 -5.02 5.39
CA ARG A 33 18.17 -4.86 6.66
C ARG A 33 17.73 -6.23 7.11
N ASP A 34 18.36 -6.73 8.16
CA ASP A 34 17.90 -7.93 8.86
C ASP A 34 16.70 -7.54 9.74
N LEU A 35 15.55 -7.31 9.09
CA LEU A 35 14.27 -7.05 9.73
C LEU A 35 13.42 -8.31 9.63
N GLU A 36 12.90 -8.76 10.77
CA GLU A 36 11.90 -9.81 10.81
C GLU A 36 10.56 -9.23 10.36
N VAL A 37 10.38 -9.15 9.05
CA VAL A 37 9.08 -8.91 8.43
C VAL A 37 8.37 -10.25 8.30
N GLY A 38 7.05 -10.25 8.51
CA GLY A 38 6.24 -11.47 8.42
C GLY A 38 6.35 -12.17 7.06
N LYS A 39 5.64 -13.28 6.90
CA LYS A 39 5.70 -14.18 5.73
C LYS A 39 5.87 -13.46 4.39
N LEU A 40 6.73 -14.03 3.55
CA LEU A 40 6.98 -13.59 2.17
C LEU A 40 6.16 -14.46 1.22
N GLU A 41 5.42 -13.78 0.35
CA GLU A 41 4.69 -14.40 -0.76
C GLU A 41 5.38 -13.98 -2.06
N MET A 42 5.23 -14.80 -3.10
CA MET A 42 5.76 -14.50 -4.42
C MET A 42 4.62 -14.41 -5.43
N MET A 43 4.79 -13.54 -6.41
CA MET A 43 3.85 -13.35 -7.50
C MET A 43 4.34 -14.03 -8.78
N SER A 44 5.62 -13.87 -9.13
CA SER A 44 6.24 -14.51 -10.30
C SER A 44 7.76 -14.48 -10.18
N VAL A 45 8.42 -15.34 -10.96
CA VAL A 45 9.88 -15.39 -11.07
C VAL A 45 10.26 -15.33 -12.54
N PHE A 46 11.15 -14.42 -12.90
CA PHE A 46 11.56 -14.18 -14.28
C PHE A 46 13.07 -14.38 -14.42
N GLU A 47 13.48 -15.13 -15.42
CA GLU A 47 14.86 -15.17 -15.86
C GLU A 47 15.22 -13.89 -16.63
N VAL A 48 16.41 -13.35 -16.34
CA VAL A 48 16.99 -12.19 -17.01
C VAL A 48 18.46 -12.47 -17.32
N ASP A 49 19.09 -11.63 -18.13
CA ASP A 49 20.45 -11.89 -18.65
C ASP A 49 21.51 -12.16 -17.59
N HIS A 50 21.33 -11.62 -16.39
CA HIS A 50 22.29 -11.73 -15.30
C HIS A 50 21.76 -12.46 -14.07
N GLY A 51 20.63 -13.18 -14.16
CA GLY A 51 20.05 -13.88 -13.02
C GLY A 51 18.55 -13.99 -13.08
N PHE A 52 17.90 -13.79 -11.94
CA PHE A 52 16.45 -13.90 -11.80
C PHE A 52 15.87 -12.72 -11.03
N PHE A 53 14.68 -12.29 -11.42
CA PHE A 53 13.86 -11.37 -10.64
C PHE A 53 12.66 -12.10 -10.06
N VAL A 54 12.55 -12.05 -8.74
CA VAL A 54 11.37 -12.52 -8.01
C VAL A 54 10.50 -11.30 -7.71
N VAL A 55 9.27 -11.29 -8.21
CA VAL A 55 8.28 -10.26 -7.90
C VAL A 55 7.47 -10.71 -6.69
N ILE A 56 7.31 -9.82 -5.72
CA ILE A 56 6.56 -10.06 -4.50
C ILE A 56 5.27 -9.23 -4.54
N PRO A 57 4.11 -9.76 -4.09
CA PRO A 57 2.85 -9.02 -4.11
C PRO A 57 2.74 -8.05 -2.93
N LEU A 58 3.43 -8.36 -1.83
CA LEU A 58 3.40 -7.57 -0.60
C LEU A 58 4.60 -6.66 -0.51
N GLU A 59 4.32 -5.37 -0.33
CA GLU A 59 5.31 -4.35 -0.05
C GLU A 59 6.06 -4.70 1.23
N LYS A 60 7.38 -4.70 1.10
CA LYS A 60 8.31 -4.83 2.20
C LYS A 60 9.31 -3.68 2.08
N PRO A 61 9.89 -3.22 3.20
CA PRO A 61 10.85 -2.13 3.17
C PRO A 61 12.06 -2.46 2.28
N ILE A 62 12.50 -1.51 1.45
CA ILE A 62 13.66 -1.70 0.55
C ILE A 62 14.92 -2.09 1.32
N GLY A 63 15.69 -3.03 0.79
CA GLY A 63 16.91 -3.50 1.42
C GLY A 63 16.69 -4.53 2.51
N VAL A 64 15.45 -4.89 2.87
CA VAL A 64 15.22 -6.04 3.75
C VAL A 64 15.83 -7.31 3.16
N SER A 65 16.56 -8.05 3.98
CA SER A 65 17.20 -9.31 3.61
C SER A 65 16.17 -10.39 3.26
N ALA A 66 16.44 -11.13 2.19
CA ALA A 66 15.65 -12.27 1.74
C ALA A 66 16.59 -13.33 1.16
N TYR A 67 16.21 -14.60 1.19
CA TYR A 67 17.07 -15.70 0.78
C TYR A 67 16.52 -16.37 -0.48
N CYS A 68 17.23 -16.22 -1.60
CA CYS A 68 16.93 -16.88 -2.85
C CYS A 68 17.27 -18.37 -2.76
N ARG A 69 16.31 -19.22 -3.10
CA ARG A 69 16.45 -20.68 -3.13
C ARG A 69 16.05 -21.21 -4.50
N TYR A 70 16.85 -22.14 -5.00
CA TYR A 70 16.86 -22.56 -6.40
C TYR A 70 16.55 -24.05 -6.49
N PHE A 71 15.72 -24.46 -7.44
CA PHE A 71 15.25 -25.83 -7.55
C PHE A 71 15.32 -26.31 -8.99
N SER A 72 15.71 -27.57 -9.15
CA SER A 72 15.68 -28.27 -10.43
C SER A 72 14.24 -28.53 -10.88
N LEU A 73 14.07 -29.00 -12.13
CA LEU A 73 12.78 -29.49 -12.62
C LEU A 73 12.21 -30.63 -11.76
N THR A 74 13.06 -31.46 -11.17
CA THR A 74 12.69 -32.56 -10.27
C THR A 74 12.38 -32.12 -8.84
N GLY A 75 12.52 -30.83 -8.53
CA GLY A 75 12.24 -30.27 -7.20
C GLY A 75 13.38 -30.42 -6.19
N ILE A 76 14.59 -30.75 -6.65
CA ILE A 76 15.78 -30.84 -5.79
C ILE A 76 16.35 -29.43 -5.61
N GLU A 77 16.61 -29.04 -4.37
CA GLU A 77 17.24 -27.75 -4.07
C GLU A 77 18.71 -27.73 -4.54
N ILE A 78 19.08 -26.68 -5.26
CA ILE A 78 20.38 -26.52 -5.90
C ILE A 78 21.24 -25.57 -5.05
N GLY A 79 22.22 -26.14 -4.36
CA GLY A 79 23.20 -25.40 -3.55
C GLY A 79 22.59 -24.75 -2.31
N LEU A 80 23.34 -23.85 -1.66
CA LEU A 80 22.91 -23.18 -0.43
C LEU A 80 22.03 -21.95 -0.72
N PRO A 81 21.08 -21.58 0.15
CA PRO A 81 20.33 -20.33 0.01
C PRO A 81 21.25 -19.11 -0.15
N PHE A 82 20.94 -18.23 -1.11
CA PHE A 82 21.71 -17.02 -1.37
C PHE A 82 21.05 -15.82 -0.71
N LYS A 83 21.78 -15.10 0.15
CA LYS A 83 21.27 -13.89 0.80
C LYS A 83 21.22 -12.75 -0.21
N SER A 84 20.04 -12.17 -0.38
CA SER A 84 19.73 -11.04 -1.23
C SER A 84 18.87 -10.04 -0.44
N PHE A 85 18.32 -9.06 -1.13
CA PHE A 85 17.55 -7.98 -0.54
C PHE A 85 16.44 -7.49 -1.47
N ILE A 86 15.45 -6.83 -0.87
CA ILE A 86 14.29 -6.29 -1.58
C ILE A 86 14.69 -4.99 -2.27
N TYR A 87 15.03 -5.07 -3.55
CA TYR A 87 15.26 -3.93 -4.43
C TYR A 87 15.21 -4.36 -5.90
N PRO A 88 14.58 -3.57 -6.80
CA PRO A 88 13.76 -2.39 -6.52
C PRO A 88 12.47 -2.72 -5.76
N GLN A 89 11.62 -1.72 -5.46
CA GLN A 89 10.34 -1.97 -4.78
C GLN A 89 9.54 -3.09 -5.47
N PHE A 90 9.01 -4.02 -4.66
CA PHE A 90 8.30 -5.24 -5.07
C PHE A 90 9.13 -6.29 -5.84
N ALA A 91 10.45 -6.19 -5.84
CA ALA A 91 11.32 -7.13 -6.54
C ALA A 91 12.54 -7.54 -5.70
N ILE A 92 13.03 -8.74 -5.95
CA ILE A 92 14.25 -9.29 -5.36
C ILE A 92 15.09 -9.83 -6.51
N PHE A 93 16.33 -9.36 -6.62
CA PHE A 93 17.27 -9.88 -7.58
C PHE A 93 18.00 -11.10 -7.00
N CYS A 94 18.07 -12.18 -7.77
CA CYS A 94 18.75 -13.41 -7.38
C CYS A 94 19.79 -13.76 -8.45
N PRO A 95 21.06 -13.99 -8.06
CA PRO A 95 22.11 -14.51 -8.92
C PRO A 95 21.72 -15.70 -9.80
N PRO A 96 22.34 -15.87 -10.98
CA PRO A 96 22.10 -17.02 -11.82
C PRO A 96 22.64 -18.30 -11.17
N ARG A 97 21.90 -19.40 -11.35
CA ARG A 97 22.33 -20.75 -11.00
C ARG A 97 21.92 -21.72 -12.08
N GLU A 98 22.89 -22.48 -12.57
CA GLU A 98 22.68 -23.55 -13.54
C GLU A 98 21.57 -24.52 -13.11
N ASN A 99 20.83 -25.02 -14.08
CA ASN A 99 19.74 -25.99 -13.92
C ASN A 99 18.57 -25.54 -13.03
N THR A 100 18.46 -24.24 -12.75
CA THR A 100 17.29 -23.69 -12.03
C THR A 100 16.08 -23.68 -12.95
N SER A 101 15.04 -24.44 -12.61
CA SER A 101 13.74 -24.42 -13.31
C SER A 101 12.62 -23.85 -12.43
N ARG A 102 12.82 -23.89 -11.11
CA ARG A 102 11.89 -23.34 -10.12
C ARG A 102 12.65 -22.58 -9.05
N MET A 103 12.01 -21.61 -8.43
CA MET A 103 12.61 -20.82 -7.35
C MET A 103 11.61 -20.56 -6.23
N THR A 104 12.15 -20.20 -5.09
CA THR A 104 11.40 -19.62 -3.99
C THR A 104 12.28 -18.66 -3.20
N VAL A 105 11.66 -17.83 -2.37
CA VAL A 105 12.37 -16.87 -1.52
C VAL A 105 11.86 -17.02 -0.10
N THR A 106 12.79 -17.07 0.85
CA THR A 106 12.48 -17.17 2.29
C THR A 106 12.98 -15.93 3.02
N MET A 107 12.36 -15.62 4.18
CA MET A 107 12.81 -14.49 5.02
C MET A 107 14.00 -14.89 5.89
N LYS A 108 14.10 -16.17 6.27
CA LYS A 108 15.23 -16.72 7.03
C LYS A 108 15.97 -17.75 6.20
N LYS A 109 17.27 -17.88 6.46
CA LYS A 109 18.14 -18.86 5.78
C LYS A 109 17.65 -20.30 5.96
N ASP A 110 17.23 -20.64 7.17
CA ASP A 110 16.88 -22.01 7.57
C ASP A 110 15.37 -22.30 7.51
N GLU A 111 14.58 -21.37 6.97
CA GLU A 111 13.12 -21.52 6.83
C GLU A 111 12.79 -22.57 5.77
N ILE A 112 11.97 -23.57 6.10
CA ILE A 112 11.57 -24.60 5.13
C ILE A 112 10.64 -23.99 4.08
N PRO A 113 10.93 -24.11 2.77
CA PRO A 113 10.09 -23.52 1.74
C PRO A 113 8.73 -24.22 1.64
N GLU A 114 7.65 -23.45 1.71
CA GLU A 114 6.29 -23.99 1.60
C GLU A 114 5.87 -24.28 0.15
N PHE A 115 6.39 -23.50 -0.80
CA PHE A 115 6.07 -23.61 -2.22
C PHE A 115 7.24 -23.16 -3.09
N THR A 116 7.22 -23.57 -4.35
CA THR A 116 8.14 -23.10 -5.40
C THR A 116 7.36 -22.64 -6.61
N MET A 117 7.87 -21.64 -7.32
CA MET A 117 7.29 -21.14 -8.57
C MET A 117 8.18 -21.53 -9.75
N ALA A 118 7.55 -21.85 -10.88
CA ALA A 118 8.28 -22.05 -12.13
C ALA A 118 8.89 -20.72 -12.58
N VAL A 119 10.14 -20.78 -13.05
CA VAL A 119 10.79 -19.61 -13.64
C VAL A 119 10.20 -19.37 -15.02
N VAL A 120 9.77 -18.13 -15.28
CA VAL A 120 9.40 -17.67 -16.61
C VAL A 120 10.71 -17.42 -17.37
N PRO A 121 11.02 -18.20 -18.42
CA PRO A 121 12.27 -18.07 -19.13
C PRO A 121 12.34 -16.74 -19.89
N LYS A 122 13.56 -16.27 -20.10
CA LYS A 122 13.78 -15.15 -21.02
C LYS A 122 13.51 -15.59 -22.47
N PRO A 123 13.07 -14.68 -23.36
CA PRO A 123 12.90 -15.01 -24.77
C PRO A 123 14.19 -15.53 -25.41
N SER A 124 14.06 -16.51 -26.30
CA SER A 124 15.21 -17.13 -26.99
C SER A 124 15.81 -16.24 -28.08
N THR A 125 15.05 -15.27 -28.59
CA THR A 125 15.46 -14.35 -29.65
C THR A 125 15.85 -13.00 -29.07
N SER A 126 16.84 -12.35 -29.68
CA SER A 126 17.20 -10.95 -29.38
C SER A 126 16.15 -9.96 -29.86
N GLU A 127 15.39 -10.32 -30.90
CA GLU A 127 14.29 -9.51 -31.41
C GLU A 127 13.00 -9.77 -30.60
N PRO A 128 12.26 -8.69 -30.26
CA PRO A 128 11.02 -8.81 -29.52
C PRO A 128 9.89 -9.37 -30.39
N GLU A 129 9.11 -10.29 -29.81
CA GLU A 129 7.91 -10.89 -30.44
C GLU A 129 6.84 -9.85 -30.82
N HIS A 130 6.82 -8.73 -30.10
CA HIS A 130 5.85 -7.66 -30.23
C HIS A 130 6.54 -6.30 -30.24
N MET A 131 6.13 -5.41 -31.16
CA MET A 131 6.64 -4.04 -31.13
C MET A 131 5.94 -3.18 -30.06
N LEU A 132 4.67 -3.46 -29.79
CA LEU A 132 3.86 -2.73 -28.83
C LEU A 132 2.97 -3.68 -28.01
N GLY A 133 3.20 -3.72 -26.71
CA GLY A 133 2.37 -4.39 -25.72
C GLY A 133 1.59 -3.40 -24.85
N VAL A 134 0.57 -3.88 -24.13
CA VAL A 134 -0.21 -3.08 -23.18
C VAL A 134 -0.26 -3.81 -21.83
N CYS A 135 0.23 -3.13 -20.79
CA CYS A 135 0.09 -3.49 -19.39
C CYS A 135 -1.11 -2.75 -18.80
N LEU A 136 -2.21 -3.47 -18.55
CA LEU A 136 -3.40 -2.89 -17.94
C LEU A 136 -3.29 -2.92 -16.42
N ALA A 137 -3.58 -1.79 -15.78
CA ALA A 137 -3.69 -1.73 -14.33
C ALA A 137 -4.73 -2.75 -13.79
N PRO A 138 -4.58 -3.22 -12.55
CA PRO A 138 -5.46 -4.25 -11.99
C PRO A 138 -6.94 -3.91 -12.08
N ILE A 139 -7.71 -4.90 -12.53
CA ILE A 139 -9.16 -4.84 -12.60
C ILE A 139 -9.76 -5.19 -11.25
N TYR A 140 -10.56 -4.27 -10.70
CA TYR A 140 -11.26 -4.42 -9.43
C TYR A 140 -12.63 -3.75 -9.41
N GLY A 141 -13.39 -3.97 -8.32
CA GLY A 141 -14.69 -3.35 -8.07
C GLY A 141 -15.83 -3.94 -8.89
N ASP A 142 -17.06 -3.54 -8.55
CA ASP A 142 -18.29 -4.19 -9.05
C ASP A 142 -18.90 -3.51 -10.29
N GLU A 143 -18.35 -2.38 -10.76
CA GLU A 143 -18.82 -1.76 -12.00
C GLU A 143 -18.61 -2.72 -13.18
N PRO A 144 -19.61 -2.88 -14.09
CA PRO A 144 -19.45 -3.68 -15.32
C PRO A 144 -18.35 -3.14 -16.24
N LYS A 145 -17.48 -4.02 -16.74
CA LYS A 145 -16.28 -3.66 -17.50
C LYS A 145 -16.27 -4.16 -18.94
N TRP A 146 -17.19 -5.02 -19.33
CA TRP A 146 -17.19 -5.67 -20.65
C TRP A 146 -16.99 -4.68 -21.81
N LEU A 147 -17.72 -3.56 -21.83
CA LEU A 147 -17.64 -2.59 -22.92
C LEU A 147 -16.34 -1.77 -22.87
N MET A 148 -15.87 -1.40 -21.67
CA MET A 148 -14.61 -0.68 -21.50
C MET A 148 -13.40 -1.55 -21.89
N LEU A 149 -13.47 -2.85 -21.59
CA LEU A 149 -12.45 -3.84 -21.96
C LEU A 149 -12.37 -4.00 -23.48
N ILE A 150 -13.50 -4.20 -24.14
CA ILE A 150 -13.56 -4.29 -25.60
C ILE A 150 -13.00 -3.01 -26.22
N GLU A 151 -13.48 -1.84 -25.78
CA GLU A 151 -13.01 -0.57 -26.31
C GLU A 151 -11.52 -0.34 -26.05
N LEU A 152 -10.97 -0.79 -24.92
CA LEU A 152 -9.53 -0.66 -24.64
C LEU A 152 -8.71 -1.53 -25.58
N ILE A 153 -9.08 -2.80 -25.70
CA ILE A 153 -8.32 -3.78 -26.50
C ILE A 153 -8.37 -3.36 -27.97
N GLU A 154 -9.56 -3.11 -28.53
CA GLU A 154 -9.70 -2.70 -29.93
C GLU A 154 -9.04 -1.36 -30.21
N HIS A 155 -9.10 -0.40 -29.27
CA HIS A 155 -8.40 0.88 -29.42
C HIS A 155 -6.89 0.70 -29.56
N TYR A 156 -6.26 -0.04 -28.66
CA TYR A 156 -4.81 -0.21 -28.71
C TYR A 156 -4.37 -1.12 -29.87
N LYS A 157 -5.21 -2.05 -30.33
CA LYS A 157 -4.98 -2.77 -31.59
C LYS A 157 -4.93 -1.82 -32.78
N MET A 158 -5.84 -0.84 -32.86
CA MET A 158 -5.77 0.21 -33.87
C MET A 158 -4.52 1.10 -33.73
N GLN A 159 -3.97 1.23 -32.52
CA GLN A 159 -2.69 1.93 -32.27
C GLN A 159 -1.45 1.08 -32.55
N GLY A 160 -1.62 -0.18 -32.96
CA GLY A 160 -0.56 -1.12 -33.34
C GLY A 160 -0.14 -2.11 -32.24
N ALA A 161 -0.87 -2.20 -31.13
CA ALA A 161 -0.58 -3.16 -30.07
C ALA A 161 -1.00 -4.59 -30.48
N THR A 162 -0.14 -5.55 -30.19
CA THR A 162 -0.37 -6.97 -30.53
C THR A 162 -0.47 -7.88 -29.32
N LYS A 163 -0.13 -7.39 -28.11
CA LYS A 163 -0.16 -8.16 -26.88
C LYS A 163 -0.69 -7.36 -25.71
N PHE A 164 -1.48 -8.01 -24.87
CA PHE A 164 -2.11 -7.43 -23.69
C PHE A 164 -1.81 -8.29 -22.46
N TYR A 165 -1.46 -7.62 -21.37
CA TYR A 165 -1.25 -8.22 -20.05
C TYR A 165 -2.26 -7.60 -19.10
N ILE A 166 -3.20 -8.40 -18.61
CA ILE A 166 -4.29 -7.95 -17.75
C ILE A 166 -4.20 -8.62 -16.39
N TYR A 167 -4.31 -7.80 -15.33
CA TYR A 167 -4.34 -8.27 -13.96
C TYR A 167 -5.76 -8.19 -13.42
N VAL A 168 -6.27 -9.27 -12.83
CA VAL A 168 -7.64 -9.36 -12.34
C VAL A 168 -7.63 -9.67 -10.85
N GLN A 169 -8.12 -8.75 -10.03
CA GLN A 169 -8.43 -9.03 -8.63
C GLN A 169 -9.84 -9.61 -8.51
N LYS A 170 -10.83 -8.92 -9.07
CA LYS A 170 -12.23 -9.33 -9.03
C LYS A 170 -12.95 -8.90 -10.31
N ILE A 171 -13.68 -9.85 -10.91
CA ILE A 171 -14.44 -9.61 -12.14
C ILE A 171 -15.71 -10.46 -12.15
N ASN A 172 -16.80 -9.93 -12.71
CA ASN A 172 -18.05 -10.69 -12.81
C ASN A 172 -18.02 -11.66 -14.01
N SER A 173 -18.93 -12.64 -13.99
CA SER A 173 -18.99 -13.69 -15.02
C SER A 173 -19.30 -13.18 -16.43
N HIS A 174 -19.91 -12.00 -16.58
CA HIS A 174 -20.16 -11.43 -17.90
C HIS A 174 -18.90 -10.82 -18.50
N ASP A 175 -18.18 -10.03 -17.72
CA ASP A 175 -16.93 -9.39 -18.12
C ASP A 175 -15.83 -10.46 -18.34
N GLN A 176 -15.81 -11.52 -17.52
CA GLN A 176 -14.91 -12.66 -17.70
C GLN A 176 -15.07 -13.34 -19.07
N ARG A 177 -16.28 -13.38 -19.64
CA ARG A 177 -16.48 -13.93 -21.00
C ARG A 177 -15.74 -13.13 -22.07
N VAL A 178 -15.61 -11.81 -21.89
CA VAL A 178 -14.83 -10.96 -22.80
C VAL A 178 -13.35 -11.29 -22.70
N LEU A 179 -12.80 -11.39 -21.49
CA LEU A 179 -11.40 -11.79 -21.30
C LEU A 179 -11.14 -13.17 -21.93
N ASN A 180 -12.01 -14.15 -21.66
CA ASN A 180 -11.88 -15.49 -22.21
C ASN A 180 -11.89 -15.51 -23.75
N TYR A 181 -12.64 -14.61 -24.39
CA TYR A 181 -12.63 -14.48 -25.85
C TYR A 181 -11.26 -14.03 -26.35
N TYR A 182 -10.73 -12.91 -25.84
CA TYR A 182 -9.42 -12.41 -26.26
C TYR A 182 -8.26 -13.33 -25.86
N GLN A 183 -8.34 -14.04 -24.73
CA GLN A 183 -7.34 -15.04 -24.37
C GLN A 183 -7.26 -16.16 -25.43
N ARG A 184 -8.39 -16.61 -25.98
CA ARG A 184 -8.42 -17.63 -27.04
C ARG A 184 -7.81 -17.17 -28.36
N THR A 185 -7.81 -15.86 -28.62
CA THR A 185 -7.13 -15.30 -29.80
C THR A 185 -5.60 -15.29 -29.66
N GLY A 186 -5.07 -15.52 -28.46
CA GLY A 186 -3.63 -15.46 -28.17
C GLY A 186 -3.10 -14.05 -27.86
N GLU A 187 -3.91 -13.02 -28.10
CA GLU A 187 -3.56 -11.61 -27.89
C GLU A 187 -3.45 -11.22 -26.40
N LEU A 188 -4.12 -11.96 -25.52
CA LEU A 188 -4.30 -11.58 -24.13
C LEU A 188 -3.72 -12.63 -23.16
N GLU A 189 -2.89 -12.17 -22.22
CA GLU A 189 -2.45 -12.92 -21.05
C GLU A 189 -3.10 -12.33 -19.78
N VAL A 190 -3.73 -13.18 -18.98
CA VAL A 190 -4.46 -12.76 -17.77
C VAL A 190 -3.81 -13.36 -16.54
N GLN A 191 -3.49 -12.51 -15.57
CA GLN A 191 -2.97 -12.88 -14.27
C GLN A 191 -4.03 -12.60 -13.20
N TYR A 192 -4.41 -13.63 -12.45
CA TYR A 192 -5.37 -13.50 -11.35
C TYR A 192 -4.60 -13.22 -10.07
N LEU A 193 -4.91 -12.10 -9.44
CA LEU A 193 -4.31 -11.67 -8.18
C LEU A 193 -5.01 -12.37 -7.02
N VAL A 194 -4.24 -12.76 -6.01
CA VAL A 194 -4.80 -13.41 -4.81
C VAL A 194 -5.74 -12.42 -4.12
N GLU A 195 -6.98 -12.86 -3.88
CA GLU A 195 -7.96 -12.05 -3.16
C GLU A 195 -7.50 -11.91 -1.70
N ASN A 196 -7.13 -10.68 -1.33
CA ASN A 196 -6.73 -10.36 0.04
C ASN A 196 -7.54 -9.14 0.51
N ASP A 197 -8.52 -9.41 1.38
CA ASP A 197 -9.48 -8.44 1.90
C ASP A 197 -8.83 -7.31 2.74
N LEU A 198 -7.53 -7.41 3.04
CA LEU A 198 -6.80 -6.42 3.82
C LEU A 198 -6.29 -5.24 2.97
N PHE A 199 -6.19 -5.40 1.65
CA PHE A 199 -5.62 -4.39 0.77
C PHE A 199 -6.67 -3.70 -0.09
N GLU A 200 -6.65 -2.36 -0.10
CA GLU A 200 -7.39 -1.60 -1.09
C GLU A 200 -6.95 -2.03 -2.50
N ALA A 201 -7.88 -2.09 -3.44
CA ALA A 201 -7.56 -2.56 -4.78
C ALA A 201 -6.49 -1.73 -5.51
N SER A 202 -6.36 -0.44 -5.15
CA SER A 202 -5.31 0.48 -5.60
C SER A 202 -3.90 0.00 -5.24
N TYR A 203 -3.75 -0.76 -4.16
CA TYR A 203 -2.48 -1.33 -3.72
C TYR A 203 -1.83 -2.20 -4.79
N TRP A 204 -2.64 -2.98 -5.52
CA TRP A 204 -2.17 -3.94 -6.50
C TRP A 204 -1.53 -3.31 -7.73
N GLN A 205 -1.72 -2.01 -7.95
CA GLN A 205 -1.22 -1.32 -9.14
C GLN A 205 0.31 -1.41 -9.26
N VAL A 206 1.04 -1.20 -8.17
CA VAL A 206 2.50 -1.21 -8.19
C VAL A 206 3.08 -2.62 -8.40
N PRO A 207 2.69 -3.68 -7.66
CA PRO A 207 3.18 -5.03 -7.90
C PRO A 207 2.76 -5.57 -9.28
N ALA A 208 1.56 -5.25 -9.77
CA ALA A 208 1.14 -5.63 -11.12
C ALA A 208 1.96 -4.94 -12.21
N ASN A 209 2.26 -3.65 -12.06
CA ASN A 209 3.16 -2.94 -12.98
C ASN A 209 4.57 -3.55 -12.96
N ARG A 210 5.07 -3.95 -11.78
CA ARG A 210 6.37 -4.60 -11.63
C ARG A 210 6.40 -5.97 -12.33
N ASP A 211 5.37 -6.80 -12.10
CA ASP A 211 5.20 -8.07 -12.80
C ASP A 211 5.16 -7.88 -14.32
N CYS A 212 4.33 -6.95 -14.80
CA CYS A 212 4.16 -6.71 -16.22
C CYS A 212 5.46 -6.24 -16.89
N THR A 213 6.22 -5.38 -16.19
CA THR A 213 7.53 -4.92 -16.65
C THR A 213 8.47 -6.08 -16.93
N PHE A 214 8.55 -7.07 -16.02
CA PHE A 214 9.43 -8.23 -16.22
C PHE A 214 8.83 -9.26 -17.18
N ARG A 215 7.52 -9.47 -17.16
CA ARG A 215 6.82 -10.41 -18.05
C ARG A 215 6.91 -10.01 -19.52
N SER A 216 6.79 -8.73 -19.80
CA SER A 216 6.89 -8.16 -21.15
C SER A 216 8.34 -7.89 -21.58
N ARG A 217 9.32 -7.95 -20.66
CA ARG A 217 10.74 -7.72 -20.95
C ARG A 217 11.24 -8.69 -22.01
N GLY A 218 11.87 -8.15 -23.05
CA GLY A 218 12.37 -8.93 -24.19
C GLY A 218 11.29 -9.45 -25.13
N ARG A 219 10.02 -9.49 -24.71
CA ARG A 219 8.88 -9.90 -25.56
C ARG A 219 8.25 -8.72 -26.29
N SER A 220 8.20 -7.57 -25.63
CA SER A 220 7.65 -6.33 -26.21
C SER A 220 8.72 -5.24 -26.24
N ARG A 221 8.92 -4.59 -27.39
CA ARG A 221 9.87 -3.45 -27.51
C ARG A 221 9.41 -2.25 -26.69
N TRP A 222 8.11 -1.95 -26.75
CA TRP A 222 7.45 -0.90 -26.00
C TRP A 222 6.23 -1.46 -25.27
N ASN A 223 5.96 -0.94 -24.08
CA ASN A 223 4.75 -1.27 -23.33
C ASN A 223 4.02 0.01 -22.91
N VAL A 224 2.72 0.05 -23.16
CA VAL A 224 1.84 1.07 -22.59
C VAL A 224 1.38 0.60 -21.22
N PHE A 225 1.66 1.37 -20.18
CA PHE A 225 1.03 1.21 -18.88
C PHE A 225 -0.19 2.13 -18.82
N ALA A 226 -1.39 1.56 -18.71
CA ALA A 226 -2.64 2.32 -18.76
C ALA A 226 -3.67 1.78 -17.76
N ASP A 227 -4.55 2.67 -17.31
CA ASP A 227 -5.80 2.32 -16.63
C ASP A 227 -6.90 1.96 -17.65
N LEU A 228 -7.96 1.29 -17.19
CA LEU A 228 -9.05 0.79 -18.06
C LEU A 228 -9.79 1.91 -18.82
N ASP A 229 -9.82 3.11 -18.26
CA ASP A 229 -10.43 4.32 -18.80
C ASP A 229 -9.46 5.23 -19.58
N GLU A 230 -8.20 4.81 -19.78
CA GLU A 230 -7.19 5.62 -20.48
C GLU A 230 -7.01 5.22 -21.94
N ARG A 231 -6.92 6.23 -22.82
CA ARG A 231 -6.71 6.05 -24.27
C ARG A 231 -5.64 7.00 -24.76
N LEU A 232 -4.57 6.46 -25.34
CA LEU A 232 -3.56 7.25 -26.04
C LEU A 232 -3.99 7.45 -27.49
N ILE A 233 -4.01 8.71 -27.93
CA ILE A 233 -4.37 9.11 -29.29
C ILE A 233 -3.33 10.11 -29.78
N MET A 234 -2.83 9.88 -31.00
CA MET A 234 -1.99 10.86 -31.69
C MET A 234 -2.85 12.02 -32.18
N THR A 235 -2.51 13.25 -31.79
CA THR A 235 -3.30 14.45 -32.13
C THR A 235 -2.86 15.13 -33.42
N GLN A 236 -1.69 14.75 -33.95
CA GLN A 236 -1.12 15.31 -35.17
C GLN A 236 -0.92 14.21 -36.20
N GLY A 237 -1.54 14.38 -37.38
CA GLY A 237 -1.46 13.44 -38.49
C GLY A 237 -2.32 12.18 -38.33
N ASN A 238 -2.33 11.35 -39.39
CA ASN A 238 -2.99 10.03 -39.42
C ASN A 238 -2.01 8.91 -39.05
N SER A 239 -1.15 9.13 -38.05
CA SER A 239 -0.17 8.13 -37.57
C SER A 239 -0.68 7.40 -36.34
N THR A 240 -0.33 6.13 -36.20
CA THR A 240 -0.58 5.35 -34.98
C THR A 240 0.46 5.64 -33.89
N LEU A 241 0.17 5.24 -32.65
CA LEU A 241 1.17 5.25 -31.57
C LEU A 241 2.42 4.44 -31.97
N LEU A 242 2.24 3.28 -32.59
CA LEU A 242 3.35 2.46 -33.05
C LEU A 242 4.22 3.18 -34.09
N ASP A 243 3.61 3.92 -35.03
CA ASP A 243 4.38 4.69 -36.02
C ASP A 243 5.27 5.74 -35.36
N PHE A 244 4.75 6.43 -34.34
CA PHE A 244 5.55 7.38 -33.55
C PHE A 244 6.68 6.68 -32.80
N LEU A 245 6.40 5.55 -32.14
CA LEU A 245 7.40 4.80 -31.36
C LEU A 245 8.53 4.23 -32.24
N LYS A 246 8.25 3.91 -33.51
CA LYS A 246 9.27 3.48 -34.49
C LYS A 246 10.24 4.58 -34.88
N LEU A 247 9.92 5.86 -34.65
CA LEU A 247 10.84 6.98 -34.91
C LEU A 247 11.90 7.11 -33.82
N ILE A 248 11.73 6.44 -32.68
CA ILE A 248 12.61 6.53 -31.53
C ILE A 248 13.65 5.41 -31.62
N ASN A 249 14.80 5.76 -32.20
CA ASN A 249 15.92 4.84 -32.40
C ASN A 249 16.98 4.93 -31.28
N ASP A 250 16.85 5.89 -30.37
CA ASP A 250 17.79 6.07 -29.26
C ASP A 250 17.54 5.01 -28.18
N GLU A 251 18.46 4.06 -28.05
CA GLU A 251 18.40 2.97 -27.07
C GLU A 251 18.54 3.44 -25.62
N SER A 252 19.00 4.67 -25.38
CA SER A 252 19.07 5.26 -24.03
C SER A 252 17.71 5.67 -23.48
N VAL A 253 16.68 5.76 -24.33
CA VAL A 253 15.33 6.16 -23.93
C VAL A 253 14.60 4.98 -23.27
N GLY A 254 14.54 5.01 -21.93
CA GLY A 254 13.87 3.96 -21.14
C GLY A 254 12.35 4.13 -20.96
N ALA A 255 11.82 5.35 -21.12
CA ALA A 255 10.39 5.63 -20.95
C ALA A 255 9.98 6.93 -21.64
N ILE A 256 8.71 7.02 -22.04
CA ILE A 256 8.10 8.21 -22.64
C ILE A 256 6.85 8.56 -21.84
N GLN A 257 6.64 9.84 -21.57
CA GLN A 257 5.46 10.33 -20.86
C GLN A 257 4.63 11.21 -21.78
N PHE A 258 3.31 10.99 -21.75
CA PHE A 258 2.35 11.76 -22.55
C PHE A 258 1.58 12.73 -21.64
N ARG A 259 1.15 13.86 -22.22
CA ARG A 259 0.25 14.79 -21.50
C ARG A 259 -1.16 14.22 -21.51
N GLN A 260 -1.79 14.23 -20.33
CA GLN A 260 -3.14 13.72 -20.15
C GLN A 260 -4.21 14.82 -20.19
N ARG A 261 -5.39 14.42 -20.63
CA ARG A 261 -6.64 15.19 -20.57
C ARG A 261 -7.72 14.26 -20.00
N TRP A 262 -8.49 14.75 -19.04
CA TRP A 262 -9.52 13.95 -18.37
C TRP A 262 -10.83 14.06 -19.12
N VAL A 263 -11.52 12.93 -19.30
CA VAL A 263 -12.89 12.85 -19.79
C VAL A 263 -13.80 12.57 -18.60
N MET A 264 -14.79 13.43 -18.37
CA MET A 264 -15.66 13.31 -17.21
C MET A 264 -16.76 12.27 -17.45
N LYS A 265 -16.73 11.20 -16.65
CA LYS A 265 -17.75 10.14 -16.61
C LYS A 265 -18.70 10.38 -15.44
N ASP A 266 -19.99 10.56 -15.72
CA ASP A 266 -21.04 10.86 -14.73
C ASP A 266 -22.01 9.69 -14.51
N GLN A 267 -21.84 8.59 -15.24
CA GLN A 267 -22.72 7.43 -15.23
C GLN A 267 -21.94 6.12 -15.21
N THR A 268 -22.56 5.06 -14.69
CA THR A 268 -22.01 3.71 -14.69
C THR A 268 -22.26 3.00 -16.02
N MET A 269 -21.34 2.12 -16.41
CA MET A 269 -21.44 1.31 -17.62
C MET A 269 -22.64 0.35 -17.60
N PRO A 270 -23.19 -0.03 -18.78
CA PRO A 270 -24.34 -0.92 -18.85
C PRO A 270 -23.97 -2.32 -18.36
N ARG A 271 -24.85 -2.93 -17.56
CA ARG A 271 -24.60 -4.25 -16.94
C ARG A 271 -24.48 -5.41 -17.92
N LYS A 272 -25.16 -5.34 -19.07
CA LYS A 272 -25.19 -6.39 -20.08
C LYS A 272 -25.38 -5.79 -21.47
N TYR A 273 -24.89 -6.51 -22.47
CA TYR A 273 -25.18 -6.26 -23.87
C TYR A 273 -26.67 -6.48 -24.19
N LYS A 274 -27.27 -5.55 -24.93
CA LYS A 274 -28.69 -5.57 -25.38
C LYS A 274 -28.86 -5.44 -26.89
N GLY A 275 -27.80 -5.13 -27.64
CA GLY A 275 -27.87 -4.92 -29.10
C GLY A 275 -26.82 -3.91 -29.60
N SER A 276 -26.60 -3.87 -30.91
CA SER A 276 -25.58 -3.05 -31.57
C SER A 276 -25.76 -1.55 -31.30
N ASN A 277 -27.01 -1.07 -31.31
CA ASN A 277 -27.33 0.33 -31.00
C ASN A 277 -26.83 0.73 -29.60
N GLN A 278 -26.89 -0.19 -28.62
CA GLN A 278 -26.38 0.07 -27.28
C GLN A 278 -24.87 0.31 -27.29
N ILE A 279 -24.10 -0.45 -28.07
CA ILE A 279 -22.65 -0.26 -28.17
C ILE A 279 -22.36 1.16 -28.68
N HIS A 280 -23.04 1.58 -29.75
CA HIS A 280 -22.86 2.90 -30.32
C HIS A 280 -23.17 4.04 -29.32
N ASP A 281 -24.23 3.89 -28.53
CA ASP A 281 -24.68 4.89 -27.56
C ASP A 281 -23.89 4.88 -26.24
N TRP A 282 -23.25 3.75 -25.92
CA TRP A 282 -22.58 3.52 -24.63
C TRP A 282 -21.07 3.39 -24.71
N MET A 283 -20.45 3.37 -25.90
CA MET A 283 -18.99 3.45 -26.05
C MET A 283 -18.43 4.66 -25.28
N PRO A 284 -17.60 4.46 -24.23
CA PRO A 284 -17.09 5.55 -23.39
C PRO A 284 -16.55 6.75 -24.16
N SER A 285 -15.69 6.54 -25.16
CA SER A 285 -15.09 7.60 -25.98
C SER A 285 -16.09 8.44 -26.77
N ARG A 286 -17.27 7.89 -27.07
CA ARG A 286 -18.35 8.61 -27.77
C ARG A 286 -19.30 9.29 -26.80
N ARG A 287 -19.67 8.57 -25.73
CA ARG A 287 -20.69 8.99 -24.77
C ARG A 287 -20.21 10.15 -23.92
N PHE A 288 -18.97 10.10 -23.45
CA PHE A 288 -18.41 11.11 -22.57
C PHE A 288 -17.48 12.02 -23.39
N GLN A 289 -17.87 13.28 -23.53
CA GLN A 289 -17.14 14.27 -24.34
C GLN A 289 -16.69 15.50 -23.53
N ASN A 290 -17.18 15.65 -22.30
CA ASN A 290 -16.79 16.77 -21.45
C ASN A 290 -15.36 16.55 -20.95
N THR A 291 -14.44 17.43 -21.35
CA THR A 291 -13.01 17.27 -21.07
C THR A 291 -12.43 18.41 -20.25
N SER A 292 -11.40 18.09 -19.46
CA SER A 292 -10.60 19.09 -18.77
C SER A 292 -9.58 19.77 -19.69
N SER A 293 -8.96 20.85 -19.21
CA SER A 293 -7.75 21.40 -19.82
C SER A 293 -6.62 20.36 -19.74
N MET A 294 -5.71 20.39 -20.71
CA MET A 294 -4.52 19.52 -20.68
C MET A 294 -3.70 19.78 -19.41
N GLY A 295 -3.35 18.71 -18.68
CA GLY A 295 -2.51 18.81 -17.50
C GLY A 295 -1.11 19.36 -17.84
N PRO A 296 -0.42 20.03 -16.90
CA PRO A 296 0.97 20.40 -17.08
C PRO A 296 1.88 19.15 -17.13
N PRO A 297 3.12 19.26 -17.63
CA PRO A 297 4.07 18.14 -17.63
C PRO A 297 4.26 17.55 -16.22
N GLY A 298 4.28 16.21 -16.12
CA GLY A 298 4.46 15.49 -14.85
C GLY A 298 3.25 15.50 -13.90
N HIS A 299 2.08 15.98 -14.32
CA HIS A 299 0.94 16.16 -13.43
C HIS A 299 0.08 14.89 -13.31
N THR A 300 0.30 14.12 -12.25
CA THR A 300 -0.66 13.14 -11.71
C THR A 300 -1.30 13.73 -10.46
N ALA A 301 -2.56 14.19 -10.53
CA ALA A 301 -3.27 14.55 -9.31
C ALA A 301 -4.78 14.39 -9.45
N LYS A 302 -5.36 13.53 -8.61
CA LYS A 302 -6.77 13.62 -8.21
C LYS A 302 -7.01 14.98 -7.57
N TYR A 303 -7.85 15.82 -8.18
CA TYR A 303 -8.63 16.83 -7.46
C TYR A 303 -9.99 17.08 -8.14
N ASP A 304 -11.00 17.13 -7.28
CA ASP A 304 -12.39 17.52 -7.52
C ASP A 304 -12.47 18.93 -8.12
N MET A 305 -13.14 19.09 -9.26
CA MET A 305 -13.28 20.40 -9.91
C MET A 305 -14.26 21.28 -9.13
N GLN A 306 -13.79 22.46 -8.76
CA GLN A 306 -14.62 23.51 -8.18
C GLN A 306 -15.70 23.94 -9.20
N ARG A 307 -16.97 23.63 -8.91
CA ARG A 307 -18.12 24.18 -9.64
C ARG A 307 -18.02 25.71 -9.65
N ARG A 308 -18.17 26.35 -10.82
CA ARG A 308 -18.30 27.81 -10.94
C ARG A 308 -19.62 28.23 -10.27
N GLY A 309 -19.55 28.45 -8.97
CA GLY A 309 -20.65 29.01 -8.19
C GLY A 309 -20.80 30.51 -8.43
N ARG A 310 -21.99 31.01 -8.08
CA ARG A 310 -22.38 32.43 -8.04
C ARG A 310 -21.26 33.31 -7.44
N PRO A 311 -20.98 34.51 -8.00
CA PRO A 311 -19.99 35.44 -7.46
C PRO A 311 -20.20 35.66 -5.97
N VAL A 312 -19.12 35.54 -5.21
CA VAL A 312 -19.15 35.63 -3.75
C VAL A 312 -19.13 37.10 -3.36
N THR A 313 -20.31 37.63 -2.99
CA THR A 313 -20.50 39.06 -2.70
C THR A 313 -20.20 39.45 -1.25
N VAL A 314 -20.12 38.49 -0.32
CA VAL A 314 -20.03 38.76 1.13
C VAL A 314 -18.62 38.51 1.71
N THR A 315 -17.86 37.56 1.18
CA THR A 315 -16.51 37.23 1.68
C THR A 315 -15.42 37.77 0.76
N THR A 316 -15.36 39.09 0.62
CA THR A 316 -14.38 39.80 -0.21
C THR A 316 -12.96 39.68 0.35
N PRO A 317 -11.90 39.91 -0.46
CA PRO A 317 -10.51 39.90 0.00
C PRO A 317 -10.25 40.85 1.19
N GLU A 318 -10.92 42.00 1.21
CA GLU A 318 -10.82 43.00 2.29
C GLU A 318 -11.40 42.45 3.60
N ALA A 319 -12.58 41.81 3.53
CA ALA A 319 -13.20 41.17 4.69
C ALA A 319 -12.32 40.03 5.24
N VAL A 320 -11.73 39.21 4.35
CA VAL A 320 -10.79 38.15 4.75
C VAL A 320 -9.57 38.71 5.46
N LYS A 321 -8.99 39.81 4.95
CA LYS A 321 -7.85 40.50 5.57
C LYS A 321 -8.20 41.08 6.95
N ALA A 322 -9.35 41.74 7.07
CA ALA A 322 -9.83 42.31 8.32
C ALA A 322 -10.05 41.25 9.41
N VAL A 323 -10.68 40.11 9.04
CA VAL A 323 -10.90 38.98 9.95
C VAL A 323 -9.58 38.33 10.39
N ARG A 324 -8.60 38.19 9.47
CA ARG A 324 -7.27 37.66 9.81
C ARG A 324 -6.59 38.51 10.89
N GLU A 325 -6.58 39.82 10.71
CA GLU A 325 -5.91 40.73 11.65
C GLU A 325 -6.66 40.80 13.00
N LYS A 326 -7.98 40.67 13.00
CA LYS A 326 -8.78 40.59 14.23
C LYS A 326 -8.50 39.32 15.03
N ILE A 327 -8.38 38.17 14.36
CA ILE A 327 -8.02 36.90 15.01
C ILE A 327 -6.60 36.99 15.59
N ARG A 328 -5.66 37.62 14.87
CA ARG A 328 -4.30 37.87 15.37
C ARG A 328 -4.30 38.67 16.68
N ARG A 329 -5.18 39.67 16.80
CA ARG A 329 -5.28 40.53 17.99
C ARG A 329 -6.08 39.91 19.14
N THR A 330 -7.06 39.07 18.84
CA THR A 330 -7.99 38.50 19.84
C THR A 330 -8.36 37.05 19.48
N PRO A 331 -7.45 36.08 19.67
CA PRO A 331 -7.65 34.70 19.20
C PRO A 331 -8.74 33.93 19.97
N GLU A 332 -9.11 34.37 21.17
CA GLU A 332 -10.13 33.72 22.01
C GLU A 332 -11.57 34.05 21.60
N ARG A 333 -11.77 35.00 20.67
CA ARG A 333 -13.10 35.42 20.24
C ARG A 333 -13.78 34.32 19.41
N SER A 334 -15.03 34.01 19.77
CA SER A 334 -15.78 32.99 19.05
C SER A 334 -16.21 33.48 17.66
N VAL A 335 -16.26 32.56 16.70
CA VAL A 335 -16.74 32.79 15.32
C VAL A 335 -18.12 33.45 15.30
N ARG A 336 -19.02 33.07 16.23
CA ARG A 336 -20.36 33.65 16.33
C ARG A 336 -20.33 35.14 16.71
N LYS A 337 -19.47 35.50 17.67
CA LYS A 337 -19.33 36.88 18.12
C LYS A 337 -18.68 37.76 17.05
N MET A 338 -17.69 37.23 16.33
CA MET A 338 -17.08 37.92 15.19
C MET A 338 -18.08 38.11 14.05
N ALA A 339 -18.90 37.11 13.73
CA ALA A 339 -19.93 37.23 12.69
C ALA A 339 -20.88 38.41 12.94
N LYS A 340 -21.29 38.63 14.20
CA LYS A 340 -22.14 39.77 14.59
C LYS A 340 -21.43 41.12 14.46
N GLU A 341 -20.13 41.20 14.76
CA GLU A 341 -19.35 42.45 14.67
C GLU A 341 -19.10 42.90 13.22
N TYR A 342 -18.95 41.94 12.30
CA TYR A 342 -18.75 42.23 10.88
C TYR A 342 -20.05 42.15 10.07
N GLU A 343 -21.21 42.16 10.76
CA GLU A 343 -22.55 42.13 10.15
C GLU A 343 -22.72 41.07 9.06
N MET A 344 -22.11 39.90 9.26
CA MET A 344 -22.15 38.80 8.30
C MET A 344 -22.73 37.53 8.91
N SER A 345 -23.19 36.62 8.06
CA SER A 345 -23.69 35.32 8.53
C SER A 345 -22.58 34.55 9.25
N ARG A 346 -22.97 33.70 10.21
CA ARG A 346 -22.04 32.83 10.93
C ARG A 346 -21.31 31.90 9.96
N GLU A 347 -21.99 31.48 8.92
CA GLU A 347 -21.55 30.60 7.85
C GLU A 347 -20.45 31.30 7.03
N SER A 348 -20.67 32.56 6.62
CA SER A 348 -19.66 33.37 5.93
C SER A 348 -18.41 33.56 6.78
N MET A 349 -18.58 33.91 8.06
CA MET A 349 -17.45 34.05 9.00
C MET A 349 -16.71 32.71 9.18
N ARG A 350 -17.43 31.60 9.30
CA ARG A 350 -16.85 30.25 9.40
C ARG A 350 -16.07 29.88 8.13
N THR A 351 -16.60 30.18 6.95
CA THR A 351 -15.92 29.95 5.66
C THR A 351 -14.64 30.78 5.55
N ILE A 352 -14.65 32.05 6.00
CA ILE A 352 -13.41 32.85 6.05
C ILE A 352 -12.37 32.16 6.94
N VAL A 353 -12.73 31.80 8.18
CA VAL A 353 -11.77 31.24 9.14
C VAL A 353 -11.26 29.87 8.71
N LYS A 354 -12.15 28.95 8.34
CA LYS A 354 -11.79 27.57 8.02
C LYS A 354 -11.22 27.43 6.61
N ASP A 355 -11.88 28.01 5.62
CA ASP A 355 -11.62 27.67 4.22
C ASP A 355 -10.64 28.64 3.56
N LYS A 356 -10.66 29.93 3.94
CA LYS A 356 -9.77 30.96 3.39
C LYS A 356 -8.52 31.18 4.23
N LEU A 357 -8.66 31.25 5.55
CA LEU A 357 -7.53 31.44 6.48
C LEU A 357 -6.89 30.12 6.91
N LYS A 358 -7.53 28.97 6.62
CA LYS A 358 -7.05 27.62 6.98
C LYS A 358 -6.76 27.47 8.48
N MET A 359 -7.52 28.18 9.31
CA MET A 359 -7.38 28.13 10.76
C MET A 359 -8.39 27.14 11.34
N ILE A 360 -7.91 26.24 12.19
CA ILE A 360 -8.74 25.27 12.89
C ILE A 360 -8.91 25.76 14.33
N PRO A 361 -10.15 26.07 14.77
CA PRO A 361 -10.37 26.44 16.16
C PRO A 361 -10.13 25.22 17.05
N TYR A 362 -9.07 25.24 17.85
CA TYR A 362 -8.83 24.23 18.87
C TYR A 362 -9.46 24.69 20.18
N ARG A 363 -10.16 23.77 20.86
CA ARG A 363 -10.62 23.98 22.23
C ARG A 363 -9.66 23.25 23.14
N MET A 364 -8.91 23.97 23.98
CA MET A 364 -8.07 23.34 24.99
C MET A 364 -8.95 22.47 25.90
N GLN A 365 -8.73 21.14 25.86
CA GLN A 365 -9.39 20.21 26.75
C GLN A 365 -8.61 20.12 28.06
N LYS A 366 -9.30 20.16 29.20
CA LYS A 366 -8.68 19.92 30.50
C LYS A 366 -8.46 18.42 30.64
N GLY A 367 -7.22 17.97 30.45
CA GLY A 367 -6.82 16.60 30.78
C GLY A 367 -6.90 16.38 32.30
N ALA A 368 -7.31 15.18 32.72
CA ALA A 368 -7.24 14.77 34.12
C ALA A 368 -5.77 14.48 34.50
N PHE A 369 -5.02 15.53 34.84
CA PHE A 369 -3.64 15.39 35.28
C PHE A 369 -3.59 14.83 36.71
N LEU A 370 -2.60 13.98 36.99
CA LEU A 370 -2.33 13.51 38.35
C LEU A 370 -1.90 14.69 39.22
N ASN A 371 -2.81 15.16 40.07
CA ASN A 371 -2.48 16.14 41.10
C ASN A 371 -1.60 15.50 42.19
N GLN A 372 -1.00 16.33 43.05
CA GLN A 372 -0.06 15.85 44.07
C GLN A 372 -0.70 14.86 45.04
N LYS A 373 -1.98 15.04 45.39
CA LYS A 373 -2.76 14.12 46.24
C LYS A 373 -2.93 12.75 45.59
N ASN A 374 -3.17 12.71 44.28
CA ASN A 374 -3.30 11.48 43.52
C ASN A 374 -1.96 10.74 43.45
N LYS A 375 -0.85 11.46 43.24
CA LYS A 375 0.50 10.88 43.24
C LYS A 375 0.86 10.27 44.60
N THR A 376 0.61 10.98 45.70
CA THR A 376 0.90 10.46 47.04
C THR A 376 0.05 9.23 47.37
N PHE A 377 -1.24 9.25 47.03
CA PHE A 377 -2.14 8.11 47.23
C PHE A 377 -1.72 6.90 46.39
N ARG A 378 -1.38 7.13 45.12
CA ARG A 378 -0.90 6.12 44.19
C ARG A 378 0.41 5.48 44.66
N MET A 379 1.35 6.29 45.18
CA MET A 379 2.59 5.78 45.79
C MET A 379 2.33 4.97 47.07
N LYS A 380 1.43 5.44 47.95
CA LYS A 380 1.05 4.72 49.18
C LYS A 380 0.44 3.35 48.86
N LYS A 381 -0.48 3.31 47.89
CA LYS A 381 -1.11 2.07 47.42
C LYS A 381 -0.13 1.14 46.73
N ALA A 382 0.75 1.65 45.87
CA ALA A 382 1.79 0.84 45.23
C ALA A 382 2.72 0.17 46.25
N ARG A 383 3.11 0.88 47.33
CA ARG A 383 3.88 0.29 48.44
C ARG A 383 3.11 -0.81 49.18
N LYS A 384 1.82 -0.58 49.48
CA LYS A 384 0.95 -1.57 50.13
C LYS A 384 0.81 -2.84 49.28
N LEU A 385 0.56 -2.69 47.98
CA LEU A 385 0.43 -3.80 47.04
C LEU A 385 1.76 -4.55 46.86
N LEU A 386 2.88 -3.83 46.77
CA LEU A 386 4.21 -4.44 46.64
C LEU A 386 4.58 -5.25 47.89
N ALA A 387 4.25 -4.76 49.08
CA ALA A 387 4.44 -5.51 50.32
C ALA A 387 3.61 -6.81 50.34
N GLY A 388 2.37 -6.78 49.82
CA GLY A 388 1.52 -7.96 49.69
C GLY A 388 2.08 -9.02 48.71
N THR A 389 2.74 -8.61 47.64
CA THR A 389 3.34 -9.54 46.65
C THR A 389 4.56 -10.32 47.17
N VAL A 390 5.16 -9.93 48.30
CA VAL A 390 6.36 -10.58 48.86
C VAL A 390 5.97 -11.66 49.89
N VAL A 391 4.77 -11.62 50.46
CA VAL A 391 4.36 -12.46 51.59
C VAL A 391 3.64 -13.74 51.17
N SER A 392 3.04 -13.82 49.97
CA SER A 392 2.44 -15.06 49.46
C SER A 392 2.96 -15.40 48.06
N ARG A 393 3.58 -16.59 47.91
CA ARG A 393 3.91 -17.19 46.59
C ARG A 393 2.66 -17.63 45.80
N GLN A 394 1.47 -17.34 46.30
CA GLN A 394 0.20 -17.47 45.60
C GLN A 394 -0.49 -16.10 45.57
N PHE A 395 -0.81 -15.61 44.38
CA PHE A 395 -1.66 -14.44 44.13
C PHE A 395 -3.12 -14.75 44.52
N SER A 396 -3.41 -15.08 45.78
CA SER A 396 -4.74 -15.50 46.22
C SER A 396 -5.58 -14.39 46.87
N VAL A 397 -5.12 -13.14 46.86
CA VAL A 397 -5.89 -12.03 47.46
C VAL A 397 -6.40 -11.09 46.37
N PHE A 398 -7.71 -11.16 46.13
CA PHE A 398 -8.45 -10.19 45.32
C PHE A 398 -8.22 -8.78 45.89
N ILE A 399 -7.68 -7.86 45.08
CA ILE A 399 -7.46 -6.47 45.50
C ILE A 399 -8.82 -5.79 45.62
N SER A 400 -9.18 -5.32 46.81
CA SER A 400 -10.44 -4.62 47.01
C SER A 400 -10.52 -3.36 46.15
N ALA A 401 -11.72 -2.97 45.70
CA ALA A 401 -11.91 -1.74 44.94
C ALA A 401 -11.36 -0.51 45.67
N ALA A 402 -11.43 -0.51 47.01
CA ALA A 402 -10.90 0.54 47.86
C ALA A 402 -9.36 0.61 47.86
N ASP A 403 -8.68 -0.48 47.51
CA ASP A 403 -7.22 -0.57 47.44
C ASP A 403 -6.64 -0.25 46.06
N TRP A 404 -7.48 -0.17 45.01
CA TRP A 404 -7.03 0.14 43.66
C TRP A 404 -6.66 1.62 43.47
N PRO A 405 -5.49 1.97 42.91
CA PRO A 405 -5.12 3.37 42.70
C PRO A 405 -5.93 3.99 41.53
N ALA A 406 -6.53 5.16 41.76
CA ALA A 406 -7.30 5.86 40.74
C ALA A 406 -6.42 6.26 39.53
N SER A 407 -7.01 6.27 38.33
CA SER A 407 -6.33 6.66 37.07
C SER A 407 -5.01 5.93 36.84
N SER A 408 -4.98 4.62 37.11
CA SER A 408 -3.76 3.80 37.05
C SER A 408 -3.91 2.56 36.16
N PRO A 409 -4.14 2.72 34.84
CA PRO A 409 -4.21 1.59 33.91
C PRO A 409 -2.88 0.80 33.86
N ASP A 410 -1.77 1.47 34.15
CA ASP A 410 -0.43 0.88 34.25
C ASP A 410 -0.20 0.00 35.50
N HIS A 411 -1.19 -0.08 36.39
CA HIS A 411 -1.27 -1.07 37.47
C HIS A 411 -2.40 -2.09 37.24
N ASN A 412 -3.01 -2.18 36.06
CA ASN A 412 -4.00 -3.21 35.75
C ASN A 412 -3.44 -4.17 34.69
N PRO A 413 -3.18 -5.45 35.02
CA PRO A 413 -2.73 -6.45 34.05
C PRO A 413 -3.60 -6.52 32.79
N MET A 414 -4.91 -6.29 32.95
CA MET A 414 -5.81 -6.22 31.82
C MET A 414 -5.54 -5.00 30.93
N ASP A 415 -5.35 -3.80 31.49
CA ASP A 415 -5.18 -2.58 30.69
C ASP A 415 -3.77 -2.44 30.10
N TYR A 416 -2.71 -2.81 30.84
CA TYR A 416 -1.34 -2.63 30.34
C TYR A 416 -0.86 -3.76 29.43
N ALA A 417 -1.57 -4.88 29.36
CA ALA A 417 -1.15 -6.04 28.57
C ALA A 417 -2.31 -6.73 27.84
N VAL A 418 -3.28 -7.31 28.56
CA VAL A 418 -4.24 -8.24 27.94
C VAL A 418 -5.19 -7.56 26.95
N TRP A 419 -5.74 -6.39 27.28
CA TRP A 419 -6.60 -5.62 26.38
C TRP A 419 -5.83 -5.09 25.18
N ILE A 420 -4.57 -4.69 25.37
CA ILE A 420 -3.71 -4.26 24.27
C ILE A 420 -3.49 -5.44 23.32
N TYR A 421 -3.12 -6.60 23.85
CA TYR A 421 -2.94 -7.83 23.08
C TYR A 421 -4.20 -8.20 22.29
N LEU A 422 -5.37 -8.27 22.95
CA LEU A 422 -6.62 -8.62 22.28
C LEU A 422 -7.00 -7.58 21.22
N THR A 423 -6.82 -6.30 21.53
CA THR A 423 -7.11 -5.23 20.57
C THR A 423 -6.20 -5.35 19.37
N GLU A 424 -4.89 -5.50 19.53
CA GLU A 424 -3.95 -5.67 18.42
C GLU A 424 -4.28 -6.90 17.55
N LYS A 425 -4.67 -8.02 18.18
CA LYS A 425 -5.02 -9.24 17.43
C LYS A 425 -6.32 -9.09 16.66
N VAL A 426 -7.32 -8.42 17.23
CA VAL A 426 -8.67 -8.33 16.66
C VAL A 426 -8.84 -7.11 15.75
N SER A 427 -8.17 -5.99 16.01
CA SER A 427 -8.23 -4.78 15.18
C SER A 427 -7.58 -4.95 13.80
N SER A 428 -6.86 -6.05 13.59
CA SER A 428 -6.25 -6.42 12.31
C SER A 428 -7.28 -6.90 11.27
N LYS A 429 -8.55 -7.16 11.66
CA LYS A 429 -9.60 -7.66 10.77
C LYS A 429 -10.92 -6.92 10.96
N ASN A 430 -11.64 -6.73 9.85
CA ASN A 430 -13.01 -6.23 9.89
C ASN A 430 -14.00 -7.37 10.12
N TYR A 431 -14.89 -7.22 11.10
CA TYR A 431 -15.89 -8.23 11.42
C TYR A 431 -17.26 -7.79 10.91
N PRO A 432 -18.01 -8.66 10.19
CA PRO A 432 -19.26 -8.29 9.53
C PRO A 432 -20.43 -8.07 10.52
N SER A 433 -20.27 -8.46 11.79
CA SER A 433 -21.25 -8.20 12.84
C SER A 433 -20.61 -8.18 14.23
N ILE A 434 -21.29 -7.56 15.19
CA ILE A 434 -20.88 -7.58 16.61
C ILE A 434 -20.79 -9.03 17.13
N LYS A 435 -21.64 -9.94 16.65
CA LYS A 435 -21.61 -11.35 17.04
C LYS A 435 -20.32 -12.03 16.58
N ALA A 436 -19.91 -11.79 15.33
CA ALA A 436 -18.65 -12.30 14.79
C ALA A 436 -17.42 -11.74 15.54
N LEU A 437 -17.44 -10.45 15.87
CA LEU A 437 -16.40 -9.82 16.68
C LEU A 437 -16.29 -10.44 18.08
N LYS A 438 -17.43 -10.68 18.76
CA LYS A 438 -17.45 -11.33 20.07
C LYS A 438 -16.89 -12.75 20.01
N THR A 439 -17.28 -13.55 19.02
CA THR A 439 -16.74 -14.90 18.83
C THR A 439 -15.23 -14.89 18.59
N ALA A 440 -14.73 -13.93 17.82
CA ALA A 440 -13.30 -13.81 17.56
C ALA A 440 -12.50 -13.38 18.80
N LEU A 441 -13.04 -12.46 19.62
CA LEU A 441 -12.43 -12.08 20.89
C LEU A 441 -12.33 -13.27 21.85
N ILE A 442 -13.39 -14.07 21.99
CA ILE A 442 -13.40 -15.28 22.83
C ILE A 442 -12.35 -16.27 22.33
N LYS A 443 -12.33 -16.54 21.02
CA LYS A 443 -11.32 -17.43 20.43
C LYS A 443 -9.89 -16.94 20.70
N LYS A 444 -9.63 -15.63 20.56
CA LYS A 444 -8.30 -15.05 20.82
C LYS A 444 -7.93 -15.00 22.30
N TRP A 445 -8.91 -14.97 23.19
CA TRP A 445 -8.72 -15.15 24.62
C TRP A 445 -8.27 -16.57 24.95
N ASP A 446 -8.94 -17.58 24.39
CA ASP A 446 -8.64 -18.99 24.63
C ASP A 446 -7.28 -19.42 24.02
N GLU A 447 -6.78 -18.68 23.04
CA GLU A 447 -5.46 -18.88 22.42
C GLU A 447 -4.31 -18.17 23.16
N ILE A 448 -4.58 -17.42 24.24
CA ILE A 448 -3.51 -16.76 24.99
C ILE A 448 -2.71 -17.83 25.74
N ASP A 449 -1.40 -17.83 25.50
CA ASP A 449 -0.47 -18.71 26.19
C ASP A 449 -0.45 -18.41 27.70
N ASP A 450 -0.56 -19.46 28.52
CA ASP A 450 -0.44 -19.37 29.97
C ASP A 450 0.88 -18.74 30.41
N ASP A 451 1.98 -18.99 29.69
CA ASP A 451 3.29 -18.41 29.99
C ASP A 451 3.32 -16.90 29.73
N TYR A 452 2.56 -16.42 28.73
CA TYR A 452 2.36 -14.99 28.53
C TYR A 452 1.61 -14.36 29.71
N LEU A 453 0.54 -15.01 30.19
CA LEU A 453 -0.20 -14.53 31.35
C LEU A 453 0.65 -14.55 32.62
N ARG A 454 1.47 -15.59 32.83
CA ARG A 454 2.44 -15.65 33.93
C ARG A 454 3.44 -14.51 33.85
N ALA A 455 4.01 -14.24 32.68
CA ALA A 455 4.94 -13.12 32.48
C ALA A 455 4.29 -11.74 32.75
N VAL A 456 3.02 -11.57 32.37
CA VAL A 456 2.25 -10.35 32.65
C VAL A 456 2.07 -10.12 34.15
N ILE A 457 1.80 -11.19 34.91
CA ILE A 457 1.69 -11.13 36.37
C ILE A 457 3.07 -10.93 37.02
N ASP A 458 4.12 -11.58 36.54
CA ASP A 458 5.49 -11.41 37.03
C ASP A 458 6.05 -10.00 36.77
N ALA A 459 5.53 -9.30 35.78
CA ALA A 459 5.82 -7.88 35.53
C ALA A 459 5.16 -6.94 36.55
N TYR A 460 4.12 -7.38 37.26
CA TYR A 460 3.33 -6.55 38.16
C TYR A 460 4.17 -5.92 39.30
N PRO A 461 5.01 -6.66 40.04
CA PRO A 461 5.85 -6.08 41.08
C PRO A 461 6.87 -5.07 40.53
N LYS A 462 7.39 -5.30 39.31
CA LYS A 462 8.32 -4.36 38.64
C LYS A 462 7.63 -3.02 38.35
N ARG A 463 6.38 -3.05 37.90
CA ARG A 463 5.55 -1.86 37.66
C ARG A 463 5.25 -1.09 38.93
N LEU A 464 4.93 -1.76 40.04
CA LEU A 464 4.74 -1.13 41.34
C LEU A 464 6.02 -0.42 41.82
N LYS A 465 7.19 -1.05 41.65
CA LYS A 465 8.49 -0.43 41.94
C LYS A 465 8.74 0.81 41.08
N ALA A 466 8.42 0.76 39.80
CA ALA A 466 8.54 1.91 38.89
C ALA A 466 7.66 3.09 39.34
N ALA A 467 6.42 2.83 39.75
CA ALA A 467 5.54 3.86 40.29
C ALA A 467 6.08 4.49 41.58
N ILE A 468 6.70 3.70 42.46
CA ILE A 468 7.35 4.20 43.68
C ILE A 468 8.57 5.06 43.33
N LYS A 469 9.40 4.62 42.39
CA LYS A 469 10.56 5.39 41.88
C LYS A 469 10.11 6.73 41.29
N ALA A 470 8.99 6.74 40.57
CA ALA A 470 8.37 7.93 40.01
C ALA A 470 7.62 8.78 41.06
N LYS A 471 7.68 8.46 42.36
CA LYS A 471 6.96 9.13 43.45
C LYS A 471 5.45 9.24 43.18
N GLY A 472 4.87 8.20 42.59
CA GLY A 472 3.45 8.13 42.20
C GLY A 472 3.10 8.86 40.90
N GLY A 473 4.08 9.38 40.17
CA GLY A 473 3.93 9.86 38.81
C GLY A 473 3.70 8.73 37.80
N ARG A 474 3.38 9.11 36.55
CA ARG A 474 3.39 8.18 35.42
C ARG A 474 4.83 7.77 35.10
N PHE A 475 4.99 6.59 34.53
CA PHE A 475 6.27 6.07 34.06
C PHE A 475 6.07 5.44 32.69
N GLU A 476 7.08 5.55 31.83
CA GLU A 476 7.13 4.87 30.54
C GLU A 476 8.15 3.74 30.65
N ASN A 477 7.87 2.59 30.02
CA ASN A 477 8.62 1.35 30.23
C ASN A 477 10.11 1.54 29.84
N TYR A 478 11.02 1.21 30.75
CA TYR A 478 12.30 0.59 30.37
C TYR A 478 12.06 -0.92 30.43
N THR A 479 12.41 -1.60 29.34
CA THR A 479 12.49 -3.08 29.22
C THR A 479 13.10 -3.74 30.44
#